data_AF-A0A5M6IYE2-F1
#
_entry.id   AF-A0A5M6IYE2-F1
#
_cell.length_a   1.000
_cell.length_b   1.000
_cell.length_c   1.000
_cell.angle_alpha   90.00
_cell.angle_beta   90.00
_cell.angle_gamma   90.00
#
_symmetry.space_group_name_H-M   'P 1'
#
loop_
_entity.id
_entity.type
_entity.pdbx_description
1 polymer ?
#
loop_
_entity_poly.entity_id
_entity_poly.type
_entity_poly.pdbx_seq_one_letter_code
_entity_poly.pdbx_strand_id
1 'polypeptide(L)'
;MTDLSIARAHCGPRCSTTSSSVPEWPAPMHFLSDILPAILAGITPAAVAGALGVTANCLWPLLRTRKRILAVQVLSSCLFALHYGLLGAPTAAAMCATGATQGLAVSLLRKPLLRNLAVAATIVFSLVVTALTWSGLPSVLALGGLLMAACGRLQRDPQHLRLAFLGSEAFWTNHNLVVGSVWGLTADTMAVSMILIGLWRGMRERRRTALPAPVIPARAVAAGA
;
A
#
# COMPACT_ATOMS: atom_id res chain seq x y z
N MET A 1 10.19 -77.41 -22.43
CA MET A 1 8.79 -77.71 -22.05
C MET A 1 8.16 -76.37 -21.69
N THR A 2 8.02 -75.39 -22.59
CA THR A 2 7.14 -75.37 -23.78
C THR A 2 5.76 -75.95 -23.48
N ASP A 3 4.81 -75.06 -23.18
CA ASP A 3 3.46 -75.24 -23.70
C ASP A 3 2.79 -73.88 -23.96
N LEU A 4 2.55 -73.65 -25.26
CA LEU A 4 1.60 -72.69 -25.80
C LEU A 4 0.20 -73.27 -25.60
N SER A 5 -0.77 -72.44 -25.22
CA SER A 5 -2.16 -72.70 -25.61
C SER A 5 -2.86 -71.40 -25.96
N ILE A 6 -3.06 -71.28 -27.27
CA ILE A 6 -3.89 -70.34 -27.99
C ILE A 6 -5.36 -70.78 -27.82
N ALA A 7 -6.26 -69.87 -27.44
CA ALA A 7 -7.69 -70.07 -27.65
C ALA A 7 -8.40 -68.76 -28.00
N ARG A 8 -9.21 -68.87 -29.05
CA ARG A 8 -9.88 -67.84 -29.86
C ARG A 8 -10.93 -67.00 -29.12
N ALA A 9 -10.92 -65.72 -29.48
CA ALA A 9 -12.04 -64.90 -29.95
C ALA A 9 -13.49 -65.28 -29.58
N HIS A 10 -14.14 -64.42 -28.80
CA HIS A 10 -15.57 -64.18 -28.87
C HIS A 10 -15.85 -62.69 -29.10
N CYS A 11 -16.27 -62.36 -30.32
CA CYS A 11 -16.96 -61.12 -30.67
C CYS A 11 -18.39 -61.17 -30.13
N GLY A 12 -18.79 -60.15 -29.38
CA GLY A 12 -20.19 -59.85 -29.05
C GLY A 12 -20.44 -58.34 -29.22
N PRO A 13 -21.54 -57.92 -29.85
CA PRO A 13 -21.83 -56.51 -30.05
C PRO A 13 -22.51 -55.97 -28.79
N ARG A 14 -21.95 -54.92 -28.17
CA ARG A 14 -22.66 -54.18 -27.14
C ARG A 14 -22.55 -52.69 -27.41
N CYS A 15 -23.55 -52.19 -28.14
CA CYS A 15 -23.95 -50.79 -28.09
C CYS A 15 -24.27 -50.43 -26.64
N SER A 16 -23.49 -49.54 -26.04
CA SER A 16 -23.87 -48.84 -24.82
C SER A 16 -23.47 -47.38 -24.98
N THR A 17 -24.46 -46.60 -25.41
CA THR A 17 -24.76 -45.23 -24.94
C THR A 17 -23.58 -44.34 -24.59
N THR A 18 -23.29 -43.42 -25.49
CA THR A 18 -22.59 -42.16 -25.25
C THR A 18 -23.29 -41.42 -24.09
N SER A 19 -22.70 -41.51 -22.89
CA SER A 19 -23.05 -40.65 -21.77
C SER A 19 -22.63 -39.23 -22.14
N SER A 20 -23.61 -38.39 -22.50
CA SER A 20 -23.41 -36.95 -22.57
C SER A 20 -23.24 -36.44 -21.13
N SER A 21 -22.00 -36.23 -20.71
CA SER A 21 -21.66 -35.48 -19.50
C SER A 21 -22.11 -34.04 -19.69
N VAL A 22 -23.31 -33.73 -19.19
CA VAL A 22 -23.79 -32.36 -19.05
C VAL A 22 -22.84 -31.66 -18.06
N PRO A 23 -22.28 -30.47 -18.37
CA PRO A 23 -21.49 -29.73 -17.40
C PRO A 23 -22.41 -29.33 -16.23
N GLU A 24 -22.18 -29.92 -15.06
CA GLU A 24 -22.81 -29.49 -13.82
C GLU A 24 -22.29 -28.08 -13.49
N TRP A 25 -23.06 -27.06 -13.88
CA TRP A 25 -22.84 -25.71 -13.38
C TRP A 25 -23.11 -25.70 -11.87
N PRO A 26 -22.16 -25.27 -11.01
CA PRO A 26 -22.40 -25.21 -9.58
C PRO A 26 -23.56 -24.25 -9.31
N ALA A 27 -24.60 -24.76 -8.65
CA ALA A 27 -25.78 -23.99 -8.31
C ALA A 27 -25.41 -22.77 -7.43
N PRO A 28 -26.02 -21.60 -7.63
CA PRO A 28 -25.69 -20.36 -6.92
C PRO A 28 -25.87 -20.42 -5.39
N MET A 29 -26.53 -21.45 -4.86
CA MET A 29 -26.75 -21.59 -3.42
C MET A 29 -25.52 -22.07 -2.64
N HIS A 30 -24.56 -22.76 -3.27
CA HIS A 30 -23.28 -23.13 -2.60
C HIS A 30 -22.32 -21.93 -2.48
N PHE A 31 -22.37 -21.01 -3.44
CA PHE A 31 -21.55 -19.79 -3.41
C PHE A 31 -21.88 -18.90 -2.20
N LEU A 32 -23.17 -18.75 -1.87
CA LEU A 32 -23.62 -17.98 -0.70
C LEU A 32 -23.27 -18.65 0.63
N SER A 33 -23.32 -19.99 0.71
CA SER A 33 -22.94 -20.73 1.93
C SER A 33 -21.43 -20.73 2.18
N ASP A 34 -20.60 -20.59 1.14
CA ASP A 34 -19.14 -20.53 1.26
C ASP A 34 -18.65 -19.09 1.50
N ILE A 35 -19.36 -18.10 0.94
CA ILE A 35 -19.02 -16.68 1.10
C ILE A 35 -19.44 -16.12 2.45
N LEU A 36 -20.60 -16.50 2.97
CA LEU A 36 -21.10 -15.94 4.22
C LEU A 36 -20.16 -16.21 5.43
N PRO A 37 -19.59 -17.42 5.61
CA PRO A 37 -18.56 -17.68 6.61
C PRO A 37 -17.27 -16.91 6.34
N ALA A 38 -16.86 -16.75 5.08
CA ALA A 38 -15.67 -15.97 4.71
C ALA A 38 -15.84 -14.46 4.99
N ILE A 39 -17.04 -13.91 4.77
CA ILE A 39 -17.40 -12.54 5.11
C ILE A 39 -17.42 -12.35 6.63
N LEU A 40 -18.05 -13.26 7.37
CA LEU A 40 -18.13 -13.19 8.84
C LEU A 40 -16.76 -13.41 9.49
N ALA A 41 -15.95 -14.33 8.97
CA ALA A 41 -14.55 -14.51 9.36
C ALA A 41 -13.66 -13.31 8.97
N GLY A 42 -14.08 -12.52 7.97
CA GLY A 42 -13.44 -11.30 7.55
C GLY A 42 -13.62 -10.11 8.52
N ILE A 43 -14.61 -10.16 9.43
CA ILE A 43 -14.83 -9.14 10.46
C ILE A 43 -13.93 -9.41 11.67
N THR A 44 -12.62 -9.36 11.45
CA THR A 44 -11.65 -9.39 12.55
C THR A 44 -11.40 -7.98 13.09
N PRO A 45 -11.02 -7.82 14.37
CA PRO A 45 -10.59 -6.53 14.90
C PRO A 45 -9.46 -5.89 14.06
N ALA A 46 -8.56 -6.72 13.53
CA ALA A 46 -7.52 -6.29 12.60
C ALA A 46 -8.12 -5.72 11.31
N ALA A 47 -9.08 -6.42 10.69
CA ALA A 47 -9.73 -5.94 9.47
C ALA A 47 -10.50 -4.63 9.68
N VAL A 48 -11.19 -4.48 10.81
CA VAL A 48 -11.87 -3.23 11.17
C VAL A 48 -10.87 -2.08 11.33
N ALA A 49 -9.78 -2.30 12.08
CA ALA A 49 -8.72 -1.30 12.23
C ALA A 49 -8.09 -0.92 10.88
N GLY A 50 -7.83 -1.91 10.01
CA GLY A 50 -7.30 -1.71 8.66
C GLY A 50 -8.24 -0.90 7.77
N ALA A 51 -9.53 -1.26 7.74
CA ALA A 51 -10.55 -0.54 6.97
C ALA A 51 -10.72 0.91 7.44
N LEU A 52 -10.75 1.13 8.76
CA LEU A 52 -10.76 2.49 9.33
C LEU A 52 -9.47 3.26 8.97
N GLY A 53 -8.32 2.58 9.00
CA GLY A 53 -7.03 3.15 8.60
C GLY A 53 -7.04 3.63 7.15
N VAL A 54 -7.55 2.79 6.23
CA VAL A 54 -7.72 3.12 4.81
C VAL A 54 -8.69 4.28 4.62
N THR A 55 -9.88 4.25 5.24
CA THR A 55 -10.87 5.33 5.08
C THR A 55 -10.35 6.68 5.58
N ALA A 56 -9.62 6.70 6.70
CA ALA A 56 -8.90 7.88 7.16
C ALA A 56 -7.85 8.33 6.12
N ASN A 57 -7.12 7.40 5.53
CA ASN A 57 -6.15 7.70 4.47
C ASN A 57 -6.82 8.26 3.19
N CYS A 58 -8.07 7.89 2.91
CA CYS A 58 -8.86 8.47 1.81
C CYS A 58 -9.33 9.89 2.11
N LEU A 59 -9.54 10.22 3.38
CA LEU A 59 -10.16 11.47 3.79
C LEU A 59 -9.17 12.64 3.83
N TRP A 60 -7.90 12.41 4.21
CA TRP A 60 -6.93 13.49 4.39
C TRP A 60 -6.73 14.39 3.15
N PRO A 61 -6.73 13.90 1.89
CA PRO A 61 -6.54 14.75 0.71
C PRO A 61 -7.72 15.70 0.46
N LEU A 62 -8.90 15.38 1.00
CA LEU A 62 -10.12 16.21 0.86
C LEU A 62 -10.17 17.35 1.87
N LEU A 63 -9.33 17.32 2.90
CA LEU A 63 -9.32 18.31 3.97
C LEU A 63 -8.52 19.54 3.56
N ARG A 64 -9.09 20.73 3.77
CA ARG A 64 -8.48 22.01 3.37
C ARG A 64 -7.53 22.61 4.40
N THR A 65 -7.57 22.14 5.65
CA THR A 65 -6.77 22.71 6.75
C THR A 65 -5.61 21.81 7.11
N ARG A 66 -4.39 22.37 7.13
CA ARG A 66 -3.15 21.66 7.51
C ARG A 66 -3.28 20.87 8.82
N LYS A 67 -3.90 21.46 9.85
CA LYS A 67 -4.13 20.78 11.15
C LYS A 67 -4.99 19.51 11.00
N ARG A 68 -6.05 19.56 10.18
CA ARG A 68 -6.95 18.42 9.96
C ARG A 68 -6.28 17.32 9.14
N ILE A 69 -5.53 17.70 8.11
CA ILE A 69 -4.71 16.77 7.31
C ILE A 69 -3.78 15.97 8.22
N LEU A 70 -3.01 16.67 9.07
CA LEU A 70 -2.05 16.05 9.98
C LEU A 70 -2.73 15.16 11.03
N ALA A 71 -3.84 15.60 11.61
CA ALA A 71 -4.60 14.82 12.58
C ALA A 71 -5.09 13.50 11.98
N VAL A 72 -5.64 13.54 10.76
CA VAL A 72 -6.12 12.33 10.06
C VAL A 72 -4.97 11.42 9.65
N GLN A 73 -3.83 11.98 9.24
CA GLN A 73 -2.64 11.19 8.93
C GLN A 73 -2.09 10.45 10.17
N VAL A 74 -2.02 11.14 11.31
CA VAL A 74 -1.62 10.53 12.60
C VAL A 74 -2.63 9.46 13.02
N LEU A 75 -3.92 9.75 12.92
CA LEU A 75 -4.98 8.77 13.23
C LEU A 75 -4.87 7.52 12.35
N SER A 76 -4.71 7.69 11.03
CA SER A 76 -4.51 6.57 10.10
C SER A 76 -3.27 5.75 10.48
N SER A 77 -2.17 6.41 10.83
CA SER A 77 -0.94 5.73 11.28
C SER A 77 -1.17 4.94 12.58
N CYS A 78 -1.92 5.47 13.54
CA CYS A 78 -2.28 4.75 14.77
C CYS A 78 -3.20 3.55 14.50
N LEU A 79 -4.15 3.69 13.58
CA LEU A 79 -5.03 2.59 13.16
C LEU A 79 -4.26 1.48 12.46
N PHE A 80 -3.29 1.82 11.61
CA PHE A 80 -2.38 0.84 11.02
C PHE A 80 -1.43 0.21 12.05
N ALA A 81 -0.98 0.96 13.05
CA ALA A 81 -0.22 0.39 14.16
C ALA A 81 -1.03 -0.67 14.90
N LEU A 82 -2.30 -0.38 15.21
CA LEU A 82 -3.21 -1.34 15.82
C LEU A 82 -3.48 -2.54 14.89
N HIS A 83 -3.75 -2.29 13.61
CA HIS A 83 -3.97 -3.33 12.59
C HIS A 83 -2.80 -4.32 12.54
N TYR A 84 -1.56 -3.84 12.41
CA TYR A 84 -0.39 -4.71 12.37
C TYR A 84 -0.10 -5.39 13.71
N GLY A 85 -0.39 -4.73 14.83
CA GLY A 85 -0.29 -5.35 16.15
C GLY A 85 -1.23 -6.56 16.27
N LEU A 86 -2.47 -6.41 15.80
CA LEU A 86 -3.47 -7.48 15.78
C LEU A 86 -3.17 -8.58 14.74
N LEU A 87 -2.44 -8.25 13.67
CA LEU A 87 -1.92 -9.24 12.71
C LEU A 87 -0.70 -10.02 13.21
N GLY A 88 -0.16 -9.69 14.38
CA GLY A 88 1.06 -10.31 14.90
C GLY A 88 2.34 -9.82 14.22
N ALA A 89 2.33 -8.61 13.65
CA ALA A 89 3.48 -7.94 13.05
C ALA A 89 3.99 -6.78 13.95
N PRO A 90 4.68 -7.07 15.08
CA PRO A 90 5.02 -6.07 16.09
C PRO A 90 6.00 -5.00 15.58
N THR A 91 6.97 -5.35 14.74
CA THR A 91 7.89 -4.37 14.16
C THR A 91 7.12 -3.33 13.34
N ALA A 92 6.22 -3.81 12.47
CA ALA A 92 5.38 -2.97 11.62
C ALA A 92 4.52 -2.01 12.43
N ALA A 93 3.86 -2.54 13.47
CA ALA A 93 3.05 -1.77 14.39
C ALA A 93 3.86 -0.63 15.01
N ALA A 94 5.07 -0.93 15.49
CA ALA A 94 5.95 0.06 16.08
C ALA A 94 6.48 1.08 15.07
N MET A 95 6.76 0.66 13.82
CA MET A 95 7.16 1.58 12.75
C MET A 95 6.03 2.57 12.41
N CYS A 96 4.77 2.11 12.36
CA CYS A 96 3.61 2.98 12.18
C CYS A 96 3.46 3.98 13.34
N ALA A 97 3.57 3.52 14.59
CA ALA A 97 3.50 4.39 15.78
C ALA A 97 4.65 5.41 15.81
N THR A 98 5.85 4.99 15.39
CA THR A 98 7.01 5.87 15.29
C THR A 98 6.81 6.91 14.19
N GLY A 99 6.32 6.51 13.02
CA GLY A 99 5.99 7.41 11.92
C GLY A 99 4.90 8.42 12.28
N ALA A 100 3.91 8.03 13.09
CA ALA A 100 2.89 8.91 13.65
C ALA A 100 3.52 9.98 14.55
N THR A 101 4.34 9.54 15.51
CA THR A 101 5.09 10.42 16.42
C THR A 101 5.99 11.40 15.65
N GLN A 102 6.69 10.89 14.65
CA GLN A 102 7.57 11.68 13.79
C GLN A 102 6.78 12.72 12.99
N GLY A 103 5.64 12.33 12.39
CA GLY A 103 4.77 13.23 11.65
C GLY A 103 4.22 14.36 12.52
N LEU A 104 3.85 14.05 13.76
CA LEU A 104 3.39 15.03 14.73
C LEU A 104 4.53 15.98 15.15
N ALA A 105 5.69 15.44 15.51
CA ALA A 105 6.86 16.22 15.92
C ALA A 105 7.30 17.19 14.81
N VAL A 106 7.41 16.71 13.57
CA VAL A 106 7.79 17.51 12.40
C VAL A 106 6.80 18.65 12.13
N SER A 107 5.54 18.48 12.53
CA SER A 107 4.47 19.44 12.31
C SER A 107 4.37 20.51 13.39
N LEU A 108 4.64 20.14 14.64
CA LEU A 108 4.58 21.04 15.80
C LEU A 108 5.87 21.84 16.00
N LEU A 109 7.03 21.23 15.72
CA LEU A 109 8.33 21.85 15.94
C LEU A 109 8.63 22.89 14.86
N ARG A 110 8.80 24.15 15.27
CA ARG A 110 9.14 25.26 14.36
C ARG A 110 10.65 25.39 14.10
N LYS A 111 11.48 25.01 15.08
CA LYS A 111 12.94 25.10 14.98
C LYS A 111 13.48 23.94 14.13
N PRO A 112 14.30 24.20 13.09
CA PRO A 112 14.80 23.14 12.20
C PRO A 112 15.68 22.13 12.94
N LEU A 113 16.49 22.59 13.91
CA LEU A 113 17.31 21.71 14.74
C LEU A 113 16.45 20.69 15.52
N LEU A 114 15.37 21.15 16.16
CA LEU A 114 14.48 20.27 16.91
C LEU A 114 13.77 19.25 16.00
N ARG A 115 13.37 19.67 14.78
CA ARG A 115 12.79 18.74 13.79
C ARG A 115 13.79 17.66 13.42
N ASN A 116 15.04 18.02 13.13
CA ASN A 116 16.07 17.07 12.75
C ASN A 116 16.40 16.10 13.90
N LEU A 117 16.49 16.62 15.14
CA LEU A 117 16.69 15.79 16.33
C LEU A 117 15.53 14.83 16.57
N ALA A 118 14.28 15.28 16.38
CA ALA A 118 13.12 14.40 16.50
C ALA A 118 13.17 13.27 15.45
N VAL A 119 13.51 13.60 14.20
CA VAL A 119 13.68 12.58 13.14
C VAL A 119 14.83 11.61 13.47
N ALA A 120 15.98 12.12 13.90
CA ALA A 120 17.12 11.28 14.27
C ALA A 120 16.78 10.35 15.45
N ALA A 121 16.12 10.88 16.49
CA ALA A 121 15.66 10.09 17.63
C ALA A 121 14.69 8.98 17.20
N THR A 122 13.74 9.28 16.30
CA THR A 122 12.83 8.26 15.78
C THR A 122 13.56 7.19 14.97
N ILE A 123 14.59 7.54 14.19
CA ILE A 123 15.40 6.56 13.44
C ILE A 123 16.14 5.63 14.40
N VAL A 124 16.81 6.19 15.42
CA VAL A 124 17.53 5.38 16.43
C VAL A 124 16.56 4.47 17.18
N PHE A 125 15.43 5.01 17.63
CA PHE A 125 14.38 4.24 18.28
C PHE A 125 13.90 3.08 17.39
N SER A 126 13.67 3.34 16.10
CA SER A 126 13.24 2.31 15.15
C SER A 126 14.26 1.21 14.96
N LEU A 127 15.55 1.53 14.89
CA LEU A 127 16.60 0.52 14.81
C LEU A 127 16.61 -0.38 16.04
N VAL A 128 16.51 0.20 17.23
CA VAL A 128 16.43 -0.54 18.50
C VAL A 128 15.19 -1.43 18.53
N VAL A 129 14.01 -0.89 18.20
CA VAL A 129 12.77 -1.67 18.19
C VAL A 129 12.79 -2.78 17.16
N THR A 130 13.33 -2.54 15.96
CA THR A 130 13.50 -3.58 14.94
C THR A 130 14.42 -4.70 15.42
N ALA A 131 15.50 -4.37 16.12
CA ALA A 131 16.39 -5.39 16.72
C ALA A 131 15.66 -6.21 17.81
N LEU A 132 14.84 -5.57 18.64
CA LEU A 132 14.11 -6.23 19.73
C LEU A 132 12.90 -7.06 19.24
N THR A 133 12.29 -6.67 18.12
CA THR A 133 11.05 -7.29 17.59
C THR A 133 11.29 -8.10 16.32
N TRP A 134 12.55 -8.48 16.08
CA TRP A 134 12.99 -9.08 14.82
C TRP A 134 12.16 -10.32 14.43
N SER A 135 11.56 -10.28 13.25
CA SER A 135 10.81 -11.40 12.65
C SER A 135 11.28 -11.75 11.23
N GLY A 136 12.49 -11.32 10.86
CA GLY A 136 13.11 -11.58 9.56
C GLY A 136 12.83 -10.50 8.52
N LEU A 137 12.55 -10.91 7.29
CA LEU A 137 12.38 -10.00 6.15
C LEU A 137 11.30 -8.91 6.37
N PRO A 138 10.11 -9.20 6.94
CA PRO A 138 9.09 -8.17 7.20
C PRO A 138 9.60 -7.02 8.06
N SER A 139 10.43 -7.31 9.08
CA SER A 139 11.01 -6.30 9.96
C SER A 139 11.93 -5.33 9.22
N VAL A 140 12.73 -5.84 8.28
CA VAL A 140 13.62 -5.02 7.44
C VAL A 140 12.82 -4.14 6.49
N LEU A 141 11.77 -4.70 5.88
CA LEU A 141 10.90 -3.96 4.98
C LEU A 141 10.15 -2.84 5.72
N ALA A 142 9.58 -3.12 6.89
CA ALA A 142 8.93 -2.12 7.75
C ALA A 142 9.89 -0.97 8.12
N LEU A 143 11.11 -1.32 8.54
CA LEU A 143 12.14 -0.34 8.87
C LEU A 143 12.53 0.49 7.65
N GLY A 144 12.78 -0.16 6.50
CA GLY A 144 13.14 0.51 5.25
C GLY A 144 12.09 1.53 4.81
N GLY A 145 10.81 1.17 4.91
CA GLY A 145 9.68 2.06 4.66
C GLY A 145 9.73 3.30 5.56
N LEU A 146 9.86 3.09 6.87
CA LEU A 146 9.96 4.19 7.82
C LEU A 146 11.19 5.10 7.57
N LEU A 147 12.36 4.52 7.28
CA LEU A 147 13.58 5.29 7.01
C LEU A 147 13.45 6.15 5.75
N MET A 148 12.89 5.61 4.67
CA MET A 148 12.62 6.39 3.46
C MET A 148 11.62 7.51 3.71
N ALA A 149 10.57 7.24 4.48
CA ALA A 149 9.60 8.25 4.88
C ALA A 149 10.25 9.33 5.77
N ALA A 150 11.23 8.95 6.61
CA ALA A 150 11.99 9.88 7.43
C ALA A 150 12.88 10.79 6.58
N CYS A 151 13.61 10.22 5.62
CA CYS A 151 14.39 10.97 4.63
C CYS A 151 13.50 11.95 3.84
N GLY A 152 12.31 11.53 3.43
CA GLY A 152 11.34 12.37 2.73
C GLY A 152 10.90 13.59 3.54
N ARG A 153 10.68 13.43 4.85
CA ARG A 153 10.31 14.54 5.76
C ARG A 153 11.42 15.57 5.98
N LEU A 154 12.67 15.21 5.69
CA LEU A 154 13.82 16.12 5.75
C LEU A 154 14.02 16.89 4.44
N GLN A 155 13.39 16.48 3.34
CA GLN A 155 13.52 17.16 2.05
C GLN A 155 12.82 18.52 2.07
N ARG A 156 13.49 19.53 1.49
CA ARG A 156 12.91 20.86 1.26
C ARG A 156 12.14 20.95 -0.05
N ASP A 157 12.60 20.23 -1.07
CA ASP A 157 11.93 20.17 -2.37
C ASP A 157 10.73 19.20 -2.29
N PRO A 158 9.50 19.69 -2.58
CA PRO A 158 8.32 18.84 -2.64
C PRO A 158 8.42 17.66 -3.62
N GLN A 159 9.22 17.73 -4.68
CA GLN A 159 9.40 16.61 -5.62
C GLN A 159 10.31 15.53 -5.04
N HIS A 160 11.43 15.89 -4.43
CA HIS A 160 12.30 14.94 -3.72
C HIS A 160 11.60 14.30 -2.53
N LEU A 161 10.78 15.05 -1.80
CA LEU A 161 9.91 14.52 -0.74
C LEU A 161 9.00 13.41 -1.28
N ARG A 162 8.35 13.63 -2.43
CA ARG A 162 7.45 12.65 -3.05
C ARG A 162 8.20 11.41 -3.53
N LEU A 163 9.40 11.55 -4.10
CA LEU A 163 10.23 10.42 -4.51
C LEU A 163 10.65 9.56 -3.31
N ALA A 164 11.03 10.19 -2.20
CA ALA A 164 11.36 9.46 -0.98
C ALA A 164 10.14 8.73 -0.40
N PHE A 165 8.96 9.35 -0.43
CA PHE A 165 7.71 8.67 -0.06
C PHE A 165 7.37 7.53 -1.03
N LEU A 166 7.60 7.68 -2.34
CA LEU A 166 7.42 6.58 -3.29
C LEU A 166 8.32 5.39 -2.96
N GLY A 167 9.58 5.64 -2.59
CA GLY A 167 10.49 4.60 -2.09
C GLY A 167 9.99 3.95 -0.80
N SER A 168 9.43 4.75 0.12
CA SER A 168 8.78 4.24 1.34
C SER A 168 7.62 3.30 1.01
N GLU A 169 6.74 3.69 0.09
CA GLU A 169 5.59 2.86 -0.33
C GLU A 169 6.04 1.54 -0.97
N ALA A 170 7.17 1.52 -1.70
CA ALA A 170 7.70 0.25 -2.23
C ALA A 170 8.07 -0.73 -1.11
N PHE A 171 8.73 -0.25 -0.05
CA PHE A 171 9.05 -1.08 1.12
C PHE A 171 7.79 -1.56 1.86
N TRP A 172 6.80 -0.68 2.07
CA TRP A 172 5.53 -1.03 2.71
C TRP A 172 4.70 -2.01 1.88
N THR A 173 4.64 -1.83 0.57
CA THR A 173 3.96 -2.75 -0.35
C THR A 173 4.58 -4.14 -0.25
N ASN A 174 5.91 -4.23 -0.35
CA ASN A 174 6.61 -5.51 -0.21
C ASN A 174 6.37 -6.14 1.17
N HIS A 175 6.38 -5.35 2.23
CA HIS A 175 6.04 -5.85 3.56
C HIS A 175 4.61 -6.42 3.58
N ASN A 176 3.63 -5.68 3.06
CA ASN A 176 2.23 -6.06 3.10
C ASN A 176 1.95 -7.29 2.24
N LEU A 177 2.70 -7.50 1.16
CA LEU A 177 2.70 -8.76 0.41
C LEU A 177 3.20 -9.93 1.26
N VAL A 178 4.33 -9.76 1.98
CA VAL A 178 4.91 -10.85 2.79
C VAL A 178 4.02 -11.19 4.00
N VAL A 179 3.39 -10.19 4.62
CA VAL A 179 2.50 -10.38 5.79
C VAL A 179 1.06 -10.72 5.39
N GLY A 180 0.71 -10.60 4.10
CA GLY A 180 -0.64 -10.88 3.60
C GLY A 180 -1.68 -9.84 4.01
N SER A 181 -1.27 -8.59 4.25
CA SER A 181 -2.20 -7.52 4.64
C SER A 181 -2.90 -6.89 3.43
N VAL A 182 -4.12 -7.35 3.15
CA VAL A 182 -4.97 -6.78 2.07
C VAL A 182 -5.28 -5.30 2.31
N TRP A 183 -5.55 -4.92 3.56
CA TRP A 183 -5.84 -3.53 3.93
C TRP A 183 -4.61 -2.63 3.79
N GLY A 184 -3.43 -3.13 4.15
CA GLY A 184 -2.16 -2.46 3.91
C GLY A 184 -1.92 -2.21 2.43
N LEU A 185 -2.05 -3.23 1.58
CA LEU A 185 -1.88 -3.11 0.12
C LEU A 185 -2.87 -2.10 -0.50
N THR A 186 -4.09 -2.05 0.00
CA THR A 186 -5.09 -1.08 -0.45
C THR A 186 -4.63 0.34 -0.14
N ALA A 187 -4.15 0.60 1.09
CA ALA A 187 -3.60 1.91 1.45
C ALA A 187 -2.38 2.28 0.61
N ASP A 188 -1.46 1.35 0.39
CA ASP A 188 -0.24 1.58 -0.40
C ASP A 188 -0.59 1.92 -1.86
N THR A 189 -1.53 1.19 -2.47
CA THR A 189 -1.98 1.44 -3.85
C THR A 189 -2.54 2.86 -4.01
N MET A 190 -3.32 3.31 -3.02
CA MET A 190 -3.86 4.67 -3.00
C MET A 190 -2.76 5.71 -2.79
N ALA A 191 -1.84 5.48 -1.84
CA ALA A 191 -0.73 6.38 -1.56
C ALA A 191 0.17 6.55 -2.79
N VAL A 192 0.57 5.44 -3.42
CA VAL A 192 1.35 5.42 -4.67
C VAL A 192 0.64 6.22 -5.76
N SER A 193 -0.66 5.98 -5.98
CA SER A 193 -1.44 6.71 -6.98
C SER A 193 -1.39 8.23 -6.75
N MET A 194 -1.60 8.67 -5.51
CA MET A 194 -1.57 10.10 -5.14
C MET A 194 -0.17 10.71 -5.29
N ILE A 195 0.88 9.96 -4.91
CA ILE A 195 2.27 10.39 -5.06
C ILE A 195 2.63 10.55 -6.54
N LEU A 196 2.28 9.58 -7.39
CA LEU A 196 2.51 9.63 -8.84
C LEU A 196 1.81 10.82 -9.50
N ILE A 197 0.54 11.06 -9.16
CA ILE A 197 -0.19 12.24 -9.64
C ILE A 197 0.51 13.53 -9.19
N GLY A 198 0.98 13.59 -7.94
CA GLY A 198 1.72 14.73 -7.41
C GLY A 198 3.08 14.98 -8.08
N LEU A 199 3.79 13.91 -8.44
CA LEU A 199 5.04 13.99 -9.21
C LEU A 199 4.77 14.50 -10.62
N TRP A 200 3.79 13.90 -11.31
CA TRP A 200 3.41 14.31 -12.67
C TRP A 200 3.01 15.79 -12.74
N ARG A 201 2.17 16.26 -11.81
CA ARG A 201 1.77 17.68 -11.74
C ARG A 201 2.97 18.59 -11.51
N GLY A 202 3.89 18.20 -10.64
CA GLY A 202 5.10 19.00 -10.36
C GLY A 202 6.05 19.08 -11.54
N MET A 203 6.26 17.98 -12.27
CA MET A 203 7.06 17.97 -13.50
C MET A 203 6.45 18.86 -14.58
N ARG A 204 5.12 18.80 -14.78
CA ARG A 204 4.42 19.64 -15.76
C ARG A 204 4.57 21.13 -15.46
N GLU A 205 4.50 21.52 -14.20
CA GLU A 205 4.66 22.92 -13.78
C GLU A 205 6.08 23.41 -14.03
N ARG A 206 7.10 22.63 -13.64
CA ARG A 206 8.51 22.97 -13.92
C ARG A 206 8.80 23.13 -15.41
N ARG A 207 8.20 22.27 -16.24
CA ARG A 207 8.31 22.36 -17.70
C ARG A 207 7.66 23.64 -18.24
N ARG A 208 6.52 24.07 -17.69
CA ARG A 208 5.85 25.33 -18.07
C ARG A 208 6.71 26.55 -17.74
N THR A 209 7.32 26.58 -16.56
CA THR A 209 8.18 27.70 -16.13
C THR A 209 9.52 27.74 -16.87
N ALA A 210 10.00 26.60 -17.41
CA ALA A 210 11.25 26.51 -18.15
C ALA A 210 11.12 26.87 -19.64
N LEU A 211 9.89 26.91 -20.19
CA LEU A 211 9.65 27.34 -21.56
C LEU A 211 9.83 28.87 -21.65
N PRO A 212 10.55 29.39 -22.66
CA PRO A 212 10.66 30.83 -22.89
C PRO A 212 9.25 31.45 -23.02
N ALA A 213 9.05 32.65 -22.47
CA ALA A 213 7.81 33.38 -22.66
C ALA A 213 7.50 33.48 -24.16
N PRO A 214 6.24 33.29 -24.59
CA PRO A 214 5.88 33.47 -25.99
C PRO A 214 6.32 34.85 -26.43
N VAL A 215 7.22 34.92 -27.41
CA VAL A 215 7.54 36.18 -28.08
C VAL A 215 6.29 36.58 -28.84
N ILE A 216 5.48 37.48 -28.27
CA ILE A 216 4.34 38.07 -28.97
C ILE A 216 4.94 38.93 -30.09
N PRO A 217 4.77 38.57 -31.37
CA PRO A 217 5.32 39.36 -32.45
C PRO A 217 4.65 40.75 -32.44
N ALA A 218 5.44 41.82 -32.49
CA ALA A 218 4.99 43.21 -32.42
C ALA A 218 3.90 43.58 -33.44
N ARG A 219 3.77 42.81 -34.54
CA ARG A 219 2.70 42.95 -35.52
C ARG A 219 1.29 42.70 -34.97
N ALA A 220 1.13 41.96 -33.88
CA ALA A 220 -0.18 41.72 -33.27
C ALA A 220 -0.68 42.91 -32.41
N VAL A 221 0.23 43.80 -31.99
CA VAL A 221 -0.12 45.00 -31.21
C VAL A 221 -0.55 46.16 -32.13
N ALA A 222 0.01 46.23 -33.34
CA ALA A 222 -0.26 47.30 -34.30
C ALA A 222 -1.54 47.12 -35.14
N ALA A 223 -2.20 45.96 -35.08
CA ALA A 223 -3.45 45.69 -35.83
C ALA A 223 -4.72 45.94 -34.99
N GLY A 224 -4.58 46.48 -33.77
CA GLY A 224 -5.69 46.78 -32.85
C GLY A 224 -5.73 48.22 -32.35
N ALA A 225 -4.96 49.13 -32.96
CA ALA A 225 -5.00 50.56 -32.73
C ALA A 225 -5.43 51.27 -34.02
#